data_AF-A0A2G6KQ97-F1
#
_entry.id   AF-A0A2G6KQ97-F1
#
_cell.length_a   1.000
_cell.length_b   1.000
_cell.length_c   1.000
_cell.angle_alpha   90.00
_cell.angle_beta   90.00
_cell.angle_gamma   90.00
#
_symmetry.space_group_name_H-M   'P 1'
#
loop_
_entity.id
_entity.type
_entity.pdbx_description
1 polymer ?
#
loop_
_entity_poly.entity_id
_entity_poly.type
_entity_poly.pdbx_seq_one_letter_code
_entity_poly.pdbx_strand_id
1 'polypeptide(L)'
;MNLIAFDYGLNHVRGFAKRLRSRFELPVVEVDERFSSVEAQHRIAAMRRRGQKTRRATHADVDAVAAALLLERYFDNDPRADTGSSAGDDH
;
A
#
# COMPACT_ATOMS: atom_id res chain seq x y z
N MET A 1 -24.32 18.53 5.96
CA MET A 1 -23.77 17.53 5.01
C MET A 1 -22.32 17.89 4.73
N ASN A 2 -21.43 16.94 5.01
CA ASN A 2 -20.02 17.16 5.36
C ASN A 2 -19.11 16.99 4.13
N LEU A 3 -18.81 18.08 3.41
CA LEU A 3 -17.93 18.08 2.21
C LEU A 3 -16.47 18.47 2.54
N ILE A 4 -16.13 18.72 3.80
CA ILE A 4 -14.85 19.35 4.18
C ILE A 4 -13.74 18.32 4.45
N ALA A 5 -14.06 17.02 4.59
CA ALA A 5 -13.08 16.00 4.96
C ALA A 5 -12.21 15.46 3.80
N PHE A 6 -12.59 15.66 2.53
CA PHE A 6 -11.86 15.09 1.39
C PHE A 6 -10.64 15.91 0.93
N ASP A 7 -10.64 17.22 1.16
CA ASP A 7 -9.60 18.11 0.63
C ASP A 7 -8.43 18.36 1.61
N TYR A 8 -8.67 18.21 2.92
CA TYR A 8 -7.65 18.44 3.95
C TYR A 8 -6.51 17.42 3.89
N GLY A 9 -6.77 16.14 3.58
CA GLY A 9 -5.71 15.14 3.49
C GLY A 9 -4.74 15.36 2.32
N LEU A 10 -5.26 15.84 1.18
CA LEU A 10 -4.50 15.95 -0.07
C LEU A 10 -3.40 17.01 0.00
N ASN A 11 -3.65 18.13 0.70
CA ASN A 11 -2.64 19.19 0.86
C ASN A 11 -1.50 18.77 1.78
N HIS A 12 -1.77 17.97 2.81
CA HIS A 12 -0.74 17.44 3.71
C HIS A 12 0.16 16.42 2.99
N VAL A 13 -0.44 15.55 2.18
CA VAL A 13 0.29 14.55 1.38
C VAL A 13 1.21 15.23 0.36
N ARG A 14 0.70 16.21 -0.40
CA ARG A 14 1.50 16.97 -1.37
C ARG A 14 2.66 17.74 -0.70
N GLY A 15 2.40 18.34 0.46
CA GLY A 15 3.43 19.02 1.24
C GLY A 15 4.53 18.08 1.71
N PHE A 16 4.17 16.87 2.14
CA PHE A 16 5.12 15.82 2.53
C PHE A 16 5.93 15.29 1.35
N ALA A 17 5.29 15.04 0.20
CA ALA A 17 5.96 14.60 -1.02
C ALA A 17 7.03 15.61 -1.49
N LYS A 18 6.74 16.91 -1.41
CA LYS A 18 7.73 17.97 -1.71
C LYS A 18 8.93 17.92 -0.78
N ARG A 19 8.71 17.71 0.53
CA ARG A 19 9.80 17.58 1.51
C ARG A 19 10.66 16.34 1.25
N LEU A 20 10.04 15.22 0.87
CA LEU A 20 10.75 13.99 0.50
C LEU A 20 11.68 14.22 -0.70
N ARG A 21 11.16 14.80 -1.80
CA ARG A 21 11.97 15.13 -2.99
C ARG A 21 13.15 16.02 -2.64
N SER A 22 12.90 17.08 -1.87
CA SER A 22 13.95 18.05 -1.51
C SER A 22 15.00 17.48 -0.58
N ARG A 23 14.66 16.51 0.28
CA ARG A 23 15.59 15.96 1.28
C ARG A 23 16.45 14.83 0.72
N PHE A 24 15.89 14.00 -0.14
CA PHE A 24 16.53 12.77 -0.60
C PHE A 24 16.92 12.81 -2.08
N GLU A 25 16.50 13.84 -2.83
CA GLU A 25 16.81 14.01 -4.26
C GLU A 25 16.39 12.81 -5.13
N LEU A 26 15.41 12.04 -4.64
CA LEU A 26 14.85 10.88 -5.34
C LEU A 26 13.51 11.23 -6.03
N PRO A 27 13.18 10.58 -7.17
CA PRO A 27 11.86 10.65 -7.76
C PRO A 27 10.79 10.17 -6.77
N VAL A 28 9.80 11.02 -6.48
CA VAL A 28 8.64 10.68 -5.65
C VAL A 28 7.41 10.56 -6.54
N VAL A 29 6.74 9.41 -6.52
CA VAL A 29 5.48 9.19 -7.24
C VAL A 29 4.34 9.17 -6.22
N GLU A 30 3.26 9.89 -6.51
CA GLU A 30 2.05 9.86 -5.69
C GLU A 30 1.16 8.70 -6.19
N VAL A 31 0.74 7.82 -5.29
CA VAL A 31 -0.13 6.67 -5.58
C VAL A 31 -1.41 6.80 -4.76
N ASP A 32 -2.56 6.51 -5.38
CA ASP A 32 -3.85 6.55 -4.68
C ASP A 32 -4.04 5.28 -3.82
N GLU A 33 -3.92 5.45 -2.50
CA GLU A 33 -4.03 4.36 -1.52
C GLU A 33 -5.44 4.11 -1.00
N ARG A 34 -6.48 4.81 -1.51
CA ARG A 34 -7.86 4.78 -0.97
C ARG A 34 -8.48 3.38 -0.86
N PHE A 35 -7.97 2.40 -1.61
CA PHE A 35 -8.46 1.02 -1.58
C PHE A 35 -7.71 0.11 -0.60
N SER A 36 -6.50 0.48 -0.17
CA SER A 36 -5.64 -0.38 0.67
C SER A 36 -6.23 -0.63 2.06
N SER A 37 -6.86 0.38 2.66
CA SER A 37 -7.48 0.26 4.00
C SER A 37 -8.69 -0.67 3.99
N VAL A 38 -9.52 -0.58 2.95
CA VAL A 38 -10.68 -1.47 2.76
C VAL A 38 -10.21 -2.91 2.53
N GLU A 39 -9.22 -3.10 1.67
CA GLU A 39 -8.63 -4.40 1.39
C GLU A 39 -7.97 -5.02 2.63
N ALA A 40 -7.26 -4.22 3.42
CA ALA A 40 -6.66 -4.62 4.68
C ALA A 40 -7.73 -5.08 5.70
N GLN A 41 -8.84 -4.35 5.81
CA GLN A 41 -9.97 -4.75 6.66
C GLN A 41 -10.57 -6.09 6.20
N HIS A 42 -10.74 -6.30 4.90
CA HIS A 42 -11.21 -7.58 4.35
C HIS A 42 -10.25 -8.73 4.66
N ARG A 43 -8.93 -8.52 4.51
CA ARG A 43 -7.90 -9.54 4.78
C ARG A 43 -7.85 -9.90 6.27
N ILE A 44 -7.94 -8.92 7.16
CA ILE A 44 -8.05 -9.14 8.61
C ILE A 44 -9.34 -9.89 8.95
N ALA A 45 -10.48 -9.52 8.36
CA ALA A 45 -11.74 -10.23 8.58
C ALA A 45 -11.68 -11.69 8.10
N ALA A 46 -10.96 -11.98 7.00
CA ALA A 46 -10.70 -13.33 6.54
C ALA A 46 -9.82 -14.13 7.53
N MET A 47 -8.75 -13.53 8.06
CA MET A 47 -7.89 -14.16 9.08
C MET A 47 -8.68 -14.50 10.35
N ARG A 48 -9.59 -13.62 10.78
CA ARG A 48 -10.49 -13.89 11.93
C ARG A 48 -11.42 -15.08 11.67
N ARG A 49 -12.05 -15.13 10.49
CA ARG A 49 -12.93 -16.24 10.09
C ARG A 49 -12.20 -17.59 10.09
N ARG A 50 -10.91 -17.59 9.80
CA ARG A 50 -10.03 -18.78 9.83
C ARG A 50 -9.47 -19.10 11.22
N GLY A 51 -9.83 -18.36 12.26
CA GLY A 51 -9.32 -18.54 13.63
C GLY A 51 -7.88 -18.07 13.84
N GLN A 52 -7.25 -17.47 12.83
CA GLN A 52 -5.84 -17.02 12.88
C GLN A 52 -5.66 -15.72 13.68
N LYS A 53 -6.75 -14.99 13.95
CA LYS A 53 -6.73 -13.79 14.78
C LYS A 53 -7.98 -13.72 15.67
N THR A 54 -7.79 -13.88 16.97
CA THR A 54 -8.88 -13.95 17.96
C THR A 54 -9.21 -12.57 18.56
N ARG A 55 -8.19 -11.73 18.81
CA ARG A 55 -8.36 -10.38 19.37
C ARG A 55 -8.89 -9.38 18.35
N ARG A 56 -9.72 -8.41 18.77
CA ARG A 56 -10.22 -7.28 17.95
C ARG A 56 -9.06 -6.56 17.25
N ALA A 57 -9.25 -6.26 15.97
CA ALA A 57 -8.27 -5.53 15.17
C ALA A 57 -8.22 -4.07 15.59
N THR A 58 -7.02 -3.52 15.72
CA THR A 58 -6.77 -2.11 16.00
C THR A 58 -6.51 -1.34 14.70
N HIS A 59 -6.46 0.00 14.77
CA HIS A 59 -6.07 0.83 13.62
C HIS A 59 -4.65 0.48 13.14
N ALA A 60 -3.71 0.28 14.08
CA ALA A 60 -2.35 -0.14 13.76
C ALA A 60 -2.27 -1.50 13.04
N ASP A 61 -3.19 -2.43 13.34
CA ASP A 61 -3.27 -3.70 12.60
C ASP A 61 -3.67 -3.48 11.13
N VAL A 62 -4.61 -2.56 10.89
CA VAL A 62 -5.07 -2.21 9.54
C VAL A 62 -3.93 -1.53 8.78
N ASP A 63 -3.24 -0.58 9.41
CA ASP A 63 -2.12 0.15 8.79
C ASP A 63 -0.98 -0.80 8.40
N ALA A 64 -0.63 -1.76 9.27
CA ALA A 64 0.41 -2.74 8.98
C ALA A 64 0.04 -3.63 7.78
N VAL A 65 -1.21 -4.07 7.68
CA VAL A 65 -1.69 -4.87 6.53
C VAL A 65 -1.75 -4.01 5.27
N ALA A 66 -2.18 -2.76 5.36
CA ALA A 66 -2.21 -1.84 4.22
C ALA A 66 -0.79 -1.60 3.67
N ALA A 67 0.20 -1.38 4.54
CA ALA A 67 1.60 -1.24 4.14
C ALA A 67 2.15 -2.51 3.45
N ALA A 68 1.81 -3.69 3.97
CA ALA A 68 2.20 -4.96 3.35
C ALA A 68 1.57 -5.14 1.96
N LEU A 69 0.29 -4.79 1.78
CA LEU A 69 -0.39 -4.85 0.48
C LEU A 69 0.21 -3.87 -0.54
N LEU A 70 0.61 -2.68 -0.09
CA LEU A 70 1.27 -1.71 -0.95
C LEU A 70 2.62 -2.25 -1.44
N LEU A 71 3.38 -2.89 -0.55
CA LEU A 71 4.67 -3.49 -0.89
C LEU A 71 4.51 -4.71 -1.82
N GLU A 72 3.55 -5.60 -1.55
CA GLU A 72 3.17 -6.73 -2.42
C GLU A 72 2.87 -6.22 -3.83
N ARG A 73 2.00 -5.20 -3.94
CA ARG A 73 1.66 -4.57 -5.22
C ARG A 73 2.87 -3.93 -5.91
N TYR A 74 3.77 -3.29 -5.16
CA TYR A 74 4.96 -2.69 -5.75
C TYR A 74 5.85 -3.76 -6.41
N PHE A 75 6.09 -4.89 -5.73
CA PHE A 75 6.89 -5.98 -6.28
C PHE A 75 6.20 -6.68 -7.46
N ASP A 76 4.88 -6.88 -7.39
CA ASP A 76 4.12 -7.47 -8.50
C ASP A 76 4.14 -6.60 -9.77
N ASN A 77 4.33 -5.28 -9.62
CA ASN A 77 4.42 -4.34 -10.72
C ASN A 77 5.87 -3.91 -11.05
N ASP A 78 6.90 -4.52 -10.43
CA ASP A 78 8.29 -4.22 -10.78
C ASP A 78 8.67 -4.93 -12.08
N PRO A 79 8.91 -4.22 -13.20
CA PRO A 79 9.29 -4.81 -14.48
C PRO A 79 10.71 -5.40 -14.48
N ARG A 80 11.39 -5.46 -13.32
CA ARG A 80 12.64 -6.20 -13.12
C ARG A 80 12.42 -7.52 -12.38
N ALA A 81 11.22 -7.76 -11.85
CA ALA A 81 10.87 -9.04 -11.25
C ALA A 81 10.58 -10.11 -12.32
N ASP A 82 10.27 -9.70 -13.56
CA ASP A 82 10.03 -10.59 -14.70
C ASP A 82 11.31 -11.17 -15.32
N THR A 83 12.49 -10.70 -14.89
CA THR A 83 13.75 -10.95 -15.60
C THR A 83 14.38 -12.32 -15.30
N GLY A 84 13.60 -13.25 -14.74
CA GLY A 84 14.06 -14.57 -14.28
C GLY A 84 13.61 -15.78 -15.10
N SER A 85 12.84 -15.64 -16.19
CA SER A 85 12.24 -16.79 -16.88
C SER A 85 12.49 -16.85 -18.40
N SER A 86 13.66 -16.42 -18.89
CA SER A 86 14.08 -16.64 -20.29
C SER A 86 15.46 -17.29 -20.46
N ALA A 87 16.05 -17.82 -19.38
CA ALA A 87 17.29 -18.60 -19.46
C ALA A 87 16.97 -20.11 -19.45
N GLY A 88 16.75 -20.67 -20.65
CA GLY A 88 16.70 -22.11 -20.85
C GLY A 88 15.39 -22.58 -21.47
N ASP A 89 15.36 -22.60 -22.80
CA ASP A 89 14.95 -23.76 -23.61
C ASP A 89 14.69 -23.25 -25.02
N ASP A 90 15.57 -23.62 -25.96
CA ASP A 90 15.20 -24.02 -27.33
C ASP A 90 16.46 -24.54 -28.06
N HIS A 91 16.51 -25.88 -28.10
CA HIS A 91 17.16 -26.84 -28.99
C HIS A 91 18.47 -26.49 -29.74
#